data_AF-A0A137QBN0-F1
#
_entry.id   AF-A0A137QBN0-F1
#
_cell.length_a   1.000
_cell.length_b   1.000
_cell.length_c   1.000
_cell.angle_alpha   90.00
_cell.angle_beta   90.00
_cell.angle_gamma   90.00
#
_symmetry.space_group_name_H-M   'P 1'
#
loop_
_entity.id
_entity.type
_entity.pdbx_description
1 polymer ?
#
loop_
_entity_poly.entity_id
_entity_poly.type
_entity_poly.pdbx_seq_one_letter_code
_entity_poly.pdbx_strand_id
1 'polypeptide(L)'
;MSDKGPGVHVNDDFFSGRTHIERLNLPERKPRRISVPLQHLDKCRECGATEGLRVCNSCASVIYCSSACQKKAWKTHKSSCAHSHQINLKHFYPFIAFLFDFLRRVANPRNPDHPSHSRKIVSCPIPRTRKSTRDNQILNHTVVLGDDHTDMDSPWGLVHWIKQDVKFVEVFKIYYQTLREVAIPQLTAAICMTLLAEIYSSEYPILVDTEVGPKPCFRLEYGQSPISDFGICKGKIRSRRNCLQVWTYHDTRSEIRSTLTDPDNYYWIYFKTIRGDTILLDCCSYSFGMECFVDAGPYINRLPAYVRSVESARVPAFFQTSQEQHRQPYELIEERRISVMHHKRLHTGLQTRTPHKETPLQTSINREFYEEVIGRECADDEADKVRHYRLHLTAVISEVLSGGYWREWEKPMVHRDNLLKGGANGWSDLQTLFKDSASVQAHYEWLDKVCPPRKAVRR
;
A
#
# COMPACT_ATOMS: atom_id res chain seq x y z
N MET A 1 46.69 27.50 -39.77
CA MET A 1 45.38 26.98 -40.18
C MET A 1 45.10 25.69 -39.43
N SER A 2 44.34 25.78 -38.34
CA SER A 2 43.46 24.73 -37.83
C SER A 2 42.65 25.35 -36.70
N ASP A 3 41.48 25.88 -37.08
CA ASP A 3 40.44 26.35 -36.18
C ASP A 3 40.04 25.22 -35.21
N LYS A 4 40.14 25.50 -33.91
CA LYS A 4 39.44 24.72 -32.88
C LYS A 4 38.27 25.57 -32.42
N GLY A 5 37.09 25.30 -32.97
CA GLY A 5 35.83 25.91 -32.56
C GLY A 5 35.48 25.58 -31.09
N PRO A 6 34.55 26.35 -30.50
CA PRO A 6 34.16 26.20 -29.09
C PRO A 6 33.50 24.85 -28.87
N GLY A 7 34.15 24.00 -28.08
CA GLY A 7 33.59 22.73 -27.63
C GLY A 7 32.36 23.00 -26.78
N VAL A 8 31.22 22.47 -27.21
CA VAL A 8 30.04 22.32 -26.36
C VAL A 8 30.40 21.29 -25.30
N HIS A 9 30.72 21.76 -24.09
CA HIS A 9 30.68 20.92 -22.91
C HIS A 9 29.24 20.52 -22.67
N VAL A 10 28.91 19.27 -23.00
CA VAL A 10 27.72 18.62 -22.46
C VAL A 10 28.02 18.44 -20.97
N ASN A 11 27.31 19.18 -20.12
CA ASN A 11 27.33 18.95 -18.69
C ASN A 11 26.74 17.56 -18.42
N ASP A 12 27.59 16.60 -18.10
CA ASP A 12 27.24 15.31 -17.49
C ASP A 12 26.80 15.49 -16.02
N ASP A 13 25.85 16.39 -15.78
CA ASP A 13 25.23 16.64 -14.46
C ASP A 13 23.94 15.82 -14.24
N PHE A 14 23.71 14.76 -15.02
CA PHE A 14 22.45 14.02 -14.99
C PHE A 14 22.35 12.91 -13.93
N PHE A 15 23.42 12.62 -13.17
CA PHE A 15 23.39 11.58 -12.13
C PHE A 15 24.23 11.96 -10.89
N SER A 16 23.90 13.08 -10.23
CA SER A 16 24.25 13.22 -8.81
C SER A 16 23.04 12.91 -7.95
N GLY A 17 22.94 11.65 -7.49
CA GLY A 17 21.99 11.20 -6.47
C GLY A 17 22.28 11.79 -5.08
N ARG A 18 22.49 13.11 -5.00
CA ARG A 18 22.73 13.91 -3.78
C ARG A 18 21.47 14.60 -3.24
N THR A 19 20.38 14.68 -4.00
CA THR A 19 19.23 15.53 -3.62
C THR A 19 18.17 14.89 -2.71
N HIS A 20 18.31 13.61 -2.30
CA HIS A 20 17.25 12.94 -1.51
C HIS A 20 17.66 12.40 -0.12
N ILE A 21 18.94 12.10 0.14
CA ILE A 21 19.41 11.86 1.53
C ILE A 21 19.32 13.15 2.35
N GLU A 22 19.51 14.32 1.73
CA GLU A 22 19.30 15.61 2.41
C GLU A 22 17.84 15.82 2.83
N ARG A 23 16.87 15.11 2.23
CA ARG A 23 15.47 15.09 2.69
C ARG A 23 15.21 14.09 3.83
N LEU A 24 16.13 13.18 4.17
CA LEU A 24 16.06 12.47 5.46
C LEU A 24 16.48 13.40 6.62
N ASN A 25 17.21 14.46 6.30
CA ASN A 25 17.40 15.65 7.14
C ASN A 25 16.34 16.72 6.87
N LEU A 26 15.09 16.33 6.57
CA LEU A 26 13.98 17.29 6.64
C LEU A 26 14.03 17.98 8.01
N PRO A 27 13.96 19.32 8.06
CA PRO A 27 13.99 20.05 9.32
C PRO A 27 12.92 19.47 10.23
N GLU A 28 13.27 19.33 11.50
CA GLU A 28 12.38 18.71 12.50
C GLU A 28 11.05 19.46 12.49
N ARG A 29 10.03 18.82 11.92
CA ARG A 29 8.70 19.40 11.84
C ARG A 29 8.01 19.19 13.15
N LYS A 30 7.14 20.14 13.48
CA LYS A 30 6.28 20.08 14.65
C LYS A 30 5.46 18.78 14.65
N PRO A 31 5.14 18.24 15.83
CA PRO A 31 4.24 17.11 15.97
C PRO A 31 2.95 17.35 15.20
N ARG A 32 2.52 16.36 14.43
CA ARG A 32 1.28 16.44 13.66
C ARG A 32 0.11 16.17 14.59
N ARG A 33 -1.02 16.86 14.36
CA ARG A 33 -2.29 16.52 14.99
C ARG A 33 -3.15 15.76 14.00
N ILE A 34 -3.57 14.56 14.39
CA ILE A 34 -4.58 13.80 13.65
C ILE A 34 -5.95 14.42 13.91
N SER A 35 -6.65 14.75 12.83
CA SER A 35 -7.99 15.35 12.84
C SER A 35 -8.96 14.35 12.22
N VAL A 36 -9.73 13.73 13.10
CA VAL A 36 -10.68 12.68 12.74
C VAL A 36 -12.02 13.30 12.32
N PRO A 37 -12.62 12.88 11.19
CA PRO A 37 -13.96 13.30 10.77
C PRO A 37 -15.07 12.88 11.74
N LEU A 38 -16.24 13.47 11.56
CA LEU A 38 -17.46 13.09 12.28
C LEU A 38 -17.89 11.66 11.90
N GLN A 39 -18.30 10.88 12.90
CA GLN A 39 -18.79 9.51 12.70
C GLN A 39 -20.23 9.47 12.16
N HIS A 40 -21.06 10.40 12.61
CA HIS A 40 -22.50 10.44 12.35
C HIS A 40 -22.97 11.86 12.04
N LEU A 41 -24.10 11.96 11.34
CA LEU A 41 -24.80 13.22 11.10
C LEU A 41 -25.88 13.42 12.17
N ASP A 42 -25.56 14.13 13.24
CA ASP A 42 -26.47 14.26 14.38
C ASP A 42 -27.49 15.39 14.20
N LYS A 43 -27.00 16.63 14.08
CA LYS A 43 -27.85 17.83 13.97
C LYS A 43 -27.14 18.98 13.28
N CYS A 44 -27.92 19.87 12.67
CA CYS A 44 -27.46 21.11 12.09
C CYS A 44 -26.85 22.00 13.18
N ARG A 45 -25.61 22.47 12.98
CA ARG A 45 -24.92 23.36 13.92
C ARG A 45 -25.63 24.71 14.11
N GLU A 46 -26.38 25.16 13.11
CA GLU A 46 -27.02 26.49 13.13
C GLU A 46 -28.45 26.46 13.69
N CYS A 47 -29.30 25.51 13.28
CA CYS A 47 -30.71 25.48 13.67
C CYS A 47 -31.14 24.25 14.46
N GLY A 48 -30.25 23.27 14.67
CA GLY A 48 -30.54 22.05 15.41
C GLY A 48 -31.40 21.00 14.68
N ALA A 49 -31.85 21.26 13.45
CA ALA A 49 -32.58 20.27 12.64
C ALA A 49 -31.78 18.97 12.48
N THR A 50 -32.47 17.84 12.41
CA THR A 50 -31.89 16.48 12.32
C THR A 50 -32.05 15.85 10.93
N GLU A 51 -32.76 16.52 10.02
CA GLU A 51 -33.03 16.04 8.66
C GLU A 51 -32.29 16.88 7.61
N GLY A 52 -32.12 16.31 6.41
CA GLY A 52 -31.45 16.98 5.29
C GLY A 52 -29.99 17.32 5.58
N LEU A 53 -29.36 16.59 6.50
CA LEU A 53 -28.03 16.91 7.00
C LEU A 53 -26.96 16.70 5.94
N ARG A 54 -26.03 17.65 5.89
CA ARG A 54 -24.88 17.66 5.00
C ARG A 54 -23.68 18.27 5.73
N VAL A 55 -22.50 17.78 5.41
CA VAL A 55 -21.26 18.34 5.95
C VAL A 55 -20.84 19.58 5.16
N CYS A 56 -20.03 20.43 5.77
CA CYS A 56 -19.32 21.49 5.08
C CYS A 56 -18.37 20.89 4.03
N ASN A 57 -18.57 21.20 2.74
CA ASN A 57 -17.73 20.70 1.64
C ASN A 57 -16.23 21.07 1.77
N SER A 58 -15.90 22.10 2.55
CA SER A 58 -14.52 22.54 2.74
C SER A 58 -13.77 21.70 3.78
N CYS A 59 -14.34 21.53 4.99
CA CYS A 59 -13.65 20.87 6.11
C CYS A 59 -14.19 19.48 6.47
N ALA A 60 -15.36 19.10 5.94
CA ALA A 60 -16.09 17.88 6.28
C ALA A 60 -16.32 17.63 7.79
N SER A 61 -16.17 18.66 8.63
CA SER A 61 -16.19 18.54 10.10
C SER A 61 -17.34 19.28 10.78
N VAL A 62 -18.22 19.94 10.00
CA VAL A 62 -19.37 20.67 10.53
C VAL A 62 -20.61 20.32 9.73
N ILE A 63 -21.72 20.09 10.43
CA ILE A 63 -23.00 19.66 9.85
C ILE A 63 -23.97 20.84 9.73
N TYR A 64 -24.66 20.92 8.61
CA TYR A 64 -25.74 21.85 8.34
C TYR A 64 -26.92 21.11 7.71
N CYS A 65 -28.15 21.60 7.82
CA CYS A 65 -29.28 21.07 7.05
C CYS A 65 -29.45 21.74 5.68
N SER A 66 -28.84 22.92 5.47
CA SER A 66 -29.04 23.73 4.26
C SER A 66 -27.89 24.71 3.99
N SER A 67 -27.86 25.28 2.78
CA SER A 67 -26.89 26.32 2.40
C SER A 67 -27.15 27.62 3.13
N ALA A 68 -28.42 27.91 3.44
CA ALA A 68 -28.81 29.05 4.25
C ALA A 68 -28.21 28.96 5.67
N CYS A 69 -28.35 27.79 6.33
CA CYS A 69 -27.74 27.56 7.64
C CYS A 69 -26.21 27.65 7.62
N GLN A 70 -25.57 27.08 6.59
CA GLN A 70 -24.12 27.18 6.42
C GLN A 70 -23.66 28.63 6.23
N LYS A 71 -24.35 29.42 5.38
CA LYS A 71 -24.03 30.84 5.14
C LYS A 71 -24.22 31.68 6.40
N LYS A 72 -25.27 31.42 7.19
CA LYS A 72 -25.54 32.10 8.47
C LYS A 72 -24.43 31.82 9.48
N ALA A 73 -24.02 30.56 9.62
CA ALA A 73 -22.91 30.15 10.49
C ALA A 73 -21.52 30.53 9.94
N TRP A 74 -21.41 30.95 8.67
CA TRP A 74 -20.11 31.14 8.02
C TRP A 74 -19.23 32.18 8.72
N LYS A 75 -19.84 33.25 9.26
CA LYS A 75 -19.11 34.31 9.98
C LYS A 75 -18.28 33.76 11.14
N THR A 76 -18.80 32.78 11.87
CA THR A 76 -18.11 32.14 13.01
C THR A 76 -17.35 30.87 12.60
N HIS A 77 -17.81 30.17 11.57
CA HIS A 77 -17.15 28.96 11.10
C HIS A 77 -15.88 29.25 10.29
N LYS A 78 -15.81 30.33 9.51
CA LYS A 78 -14.71 30.60 8.57
C LYS A 78 -13.32 30.51 9.21
N SER A 79 -13.15 31.04 10.42
CA SER A 79 -11.88 31.02 11.16
C SER A 79 -11.46 29.62 11.65
N SER A 80 -12.43 28.72 11.83
CA SER A 80 -12.22 27.33 12.27
C SER A 80 -12.36 26.31 11.13
N CYS A 81 -12.67 26.77 9.91
CA CYS A 81 -12.85 25.92 8.75
C CYS A 81 -11.47 25.47 8.23
N ALA A 82 -11.03 24.29 8.64
CA ALA A 82 -9.83 23.66 8.09
C ALA A 82 -10.12 23.24 6.64
N HIS A 83 -9.69 24.05 5.67
CA HIS A 83 -9.85 23.70 4.26
C HIS A 83 -9.12 22.38 4.00
N SER A 84 -9.86 21.39 3.51
CA SER A 84 -9.37 20.05 3.26
C SER A 84 -9.60 19.66 1.82
N HIS A 85 -8.58 19.07 1.21
CA HIS A 85 -8.70 18.45 -0.09
C HIS A 85 -9.40 17.11 0.04
N GLN A 86 -10.54 16.96 -0.63
CA GLN A 86 -11.24 15.69 -0.72
C GLN A 86 -10.60 14.84 -1.82
N ILE A 87 -10.26 13.59 -1.49
CA ILE A 87 -9.66 12.61 -2.37
C ILE A 87 -10.69 11.49 -2.55
N ASN A 88 -11.15 11.29 -3.78
CA ASN A 88 -12.12 10.26 -4.06
C ASN A 88 -11.46 8.87 -3.98
N LEU A 89 -11.89 8.07 -2.99
CA LEU A 89 -11.38 6.73 -2.73
C LEU A 89 -11.53 5.80 -3.94
N LYS A 90 -12.58 5.97 -4.75
CA LYS A 90 -12.80 5.19 -5.97
C LYS A 90 -11.68 5.37 -7.00
N HIS A 91 -11.02 6.53 -6.99
CA HIS A 91 -9.88 6.81 -7.86
C HIS A 91 -8.56 6.62 -7.10
N PHE A 92 -8.56 6.64 -5.77
CA PHE A 92 -7.34 6.54 -4.97
C PHE A 92 -6.95 5.09 -4.62
N TYR A 93 -7.88 4.14 -4.57
CA TYR A 93 -7.59 2.74 -4.21
C TYR A 93 -6.57 2.01 -5.11
N PRO A 94 -6.45 2.27 -6.44
CA PRO A 94 -5.43 1.62 -7.27
C PRO A 94 -4.02 1.98 -6.80
N PHE A 95 -3.83 3.23 -6.36
CA PHE A 95 -2.59 3.66 -5.75
C PHE A 95 -2.36 2.97 -4.40
N ILE A 96 -3.38 2.79 -3.56
CA ILE A 96 -3.25 2.00 -2.32
C ILE A 96 -2.82 0.56 -2.64
N ALA A 97 -3.43 -0.07 -3.65
CA ALA A 97 -3.05 -1.41 -4.09
C ALA A 97 -1.60 -1.46 -4.63
N PHE A 98 -1.17 -0.40 -5.33
CA PHE A 98 0.22 -0.26 -5.74
C PHE A 98 1.17 -0.19 -4.55
N LEU A 99 0.82 0.50 -3.47
CA LEU A 99 1.66 0.56 -2.26
C LEU A 99 1.90 -0.83 -1.64
N PHE A 100 0.92 -1.75 -1.70
CA PHE A 100 1.12 -3.15 -1.28
C PHE A 100 2.16 -3.86 -2.14
N ASP A 101 2.08 -3.74 -3.47
CA ASP A 101 3.01 -4.40 -4.39
C ASP A 101 4.41 -3.78 -4.34
N PHE A 102 4.47 -2.43 -4.26
CA PHE A 102 5.70 -1.66 -4.10
C PHE A 102 6.48 -2.10 -2.86
N LEU A 103 5.85 -2.14 -1.68
CA LEU A 103 6.55 -2.49 -0.45
C LEU A 103 7.09 -3.91 -0.45
N ARG A 104 6.39 -4.88 -1.06
CA ARG A 104 6.88 -6.26 -1.15
C ARG A 104 8.22 -6.37 -1.88
N ARG A 105 8.46 -5.47 -2.85
CA ARG A 105 9.71 -5.43 -3.63
C ARG A 105 10.79 -4.64 -2.94
N VAL A 106 10.45 -3.43 -2.52
CA VAL A 106 11.41 -2.42 -2.07
C VAL A 106 11.94 -2.71 -0.67
N ALA A 107 11.09 -3.23 0.20
CA ALA A 107 11.43 -3.38 1.60
C ALA A 107 12.07 -4.74 1.91
N ASN A 108 12.51 -5.49 0.89
CA ASN A 108 13.20 -6.76 1.09
C ASN A 108 14.55 -6.92 0.35
N PRO A 109 15.57 -6.11 0.64
CA PRO A 109 16.92 -6.39 0.15
C PRO A 109 17.70 -7.39 1.01
N ARG A 110 17.17 -7.91 2.15
CA ARG A 110 18.02 -8.59 3.17
C ARG A 110 17.49 -9.82 3.87
N ASN A 111 16.26 -10.27 3.64
CA ASN A 111 15.88 -11.57 4.16
C ASN A 111 14.72 -12.12 3.33
N PRO A 112 14.91 -13.15 2.50
CA PRO A 112 13.77 -13.81 1.91
C PRO A 112 12.93 -14.44 3.03
N ASP A 113 11.91 -13.72 3.48
CA ASP A 113 10.85 -14.22 4.37
C ASP A 113 10.12 -15.42 3.74
N HIS A 114 10.36 -15.64 2.45
CA HIS A 114 9.80 -16.73 1.69
C HIS A 114 10.86 -17.82 1.43
N PRO A 115 10.64 -19.07 1.89
CA PRO A 115 11.60 -20.17 1.78
C PRO A 115 11.95 -20.50 0.33
N SER A 116 11.08 -20.18 -0.62
CA SER A 116 11.37 -20.40 -2.03
C SER A 116 12.43 -19.46 -2.60
N HIS A 117 12.67 -18.27 -2.06
CA HIS A 117 13.59 -17.31 -2.70
C HIS A 117 15.07 -17.65 -2.46
N SER A 118 15.37 -18.51 -1.47
CA SER A 118 16.73 -19.02 -1.22
C SER A 118 16.98 -20.42 -1.78
N ARG A 119 15.99 -21.01 -2.46
CA ARG A 119 16.01 -22.40 -2.93
C ARG A 119 15.56 -22.52 -4.38
N LYS A 120 16.10 -23.47 -5.11
CA LYS A 120 15.59 -23.85 -6.44
C LYS A 120 14.24 -24.55 -6.31
N ILE A 121 13.29 -24.21 -7.17
CA ILE A 121 12.02 -24.90 -7.29
C ILE A 121 12.20 -26.13 -8.17
N VAL A 122 12.12 -27.31 -7.54
CA VAL A 122 12.19 -28.62 -8.21
C VAL A 122 10.85 -29.02 -8.81
N SER A 123 9.75 -28.67 -8.17
CA SER A 123 8.40 -28.94 -8.68
C SER A 123 7.43 -27.91 -8.12
N CYS A 124 6.57 -27.36 -8.96
CA CYS A 124 5.56 -26.41 -8.56
C CYS A 124 4.35 -26.49 -9.50
N PRO A 125 3.12 -26.66 -8.99
CA PRO A 125 1.94 -26.49 -9.82
C PRO A 125 1.84 -25.03 -10.27
N ILE A 126 1.36 -24.80 -11.48
CA ILE A 126 1.29 -23.45 -12.04
C ILE A 126 0.08 -22.71 -11.42
N PRO A 127 0.27 -21.53 -10.80
CA PRO A 127 -0.84 -20.75 -10.25
C PRO A 127 -1.86 -20.43 -11.35
N ARG A 128 -3.09 -20.89 -11.17
CA ARG A 128 -4.20 -20.67 -12.10
C ARG A 128 -5.49 -20.60 -11.32
N THR A 129 -6.34 -19.62 -11.60
CA THR A 129 -7.71 -19.63 -11.08
C THR A 129 -8.44 -20.91 -11.53
N ARG A 130 -8.98 -21.66 -10.58
CA ARG A 130 -9.79 -22.85 -10.81
C ARG A 130 -11.20 -22.61 -10.32
N LYS A 131 -12.20 -22.95 -11.14
CA LYS A 131 -13.60 -22.91 -10.72
C LYS A 131 -13.82 -23.92 -9.61
N SER A 132 -14.56 -23.51 -8.61
CA SER A 132 -14.95 -24.36 -7.49
C SER A 132 -15.99 -25.38 -7.93
N THR A 133 -15.85 -26.62 -7.48
CA THR A 133 -16.88 -27.66 -7.64
C THR A 133 -17.83 -27.71 -6.44
N ARG A 134 -17.42 -27.11 -5.32
CA ARG A 134 -18.15 -27.06 -4.04
C ARG A 134 -17.91 -25.71 -3.38
N ASP A 135 -18.86 -25.24 -2.57
CA ASP A 135 -18.62 -24.06 -1.73
C ASP A 135 -17.47 -24.32 -0.75
N ASN A 136 -16.65 -23.31 -0.47
CA ASN A 136 -15.52 -23.39 0.45
C ASN A 136 -14.44 -24.43 0.08
N GLN A 137 -14.35 -24.85 -1.19
CA GLN A 137 -13.26 -25.72 -1.64
C GLN A 137 -11.89 -25.02 -1.52
N ILE A 138 -10.96 -25.70 -0.84
CA ILE A 138 -9.55 -25.34 -0.74
C ILE A 138 -8.73 -26.35 -1.56
N LEU A 139 -7.86 -25.85 -2.42
CA LEU A 139 -6.89 -26.62 -3.18
C LEU A 139 -5.52 -26.44 -2.55
N ASN A 140 -4.97 -27.53 -2.02
CA ASN A 140 -3.63 -27.55 -1.46
C ASN A 140 -2.63 -27.85 -2.57
N HIS A 141 -1.62 -26.99 -2.69
CA HIS A 141 -0.52 -27.11 -3.61
C HIS A 141 0.77 -27.37 -2.83
N THR A 142 1.62 -28.25 -3.35
CA THR A 142 2.95 -28.49 -2.77
C THR A 142 4.01 -28.01 -3.75
N VAL A 143 4.88 -27.14 -3.27
CA VAL A 143 6.08 -26.67 -3.96
C VAL A 143 7.26 -27.40 -3.36
N VAL A 144 8.02 -28.12 -4.20
CA VAL A 144 9.21 -28.86 -3.77
C VAL A 144 10.43 -27.97 -3.99
N LEU A 145 11.13 -27.66 -2.91
CA LEU A 145 12.34 -26.85 -2.87
C LEU A 145 13.57 -27.76 -2.79
N GLY A 146 14.58 -27.49 -3.61
CA GLY A 146 15.82 -28.26 -3.70
C GLY A 146 17.04 -27.48 -3.20
N ASP A 147 18.10 -27.48 -4.01
CA ASP A 147 19.38 -26.86 -3.69
C ASP A 147 19.26 -25.34 -3.48
N ASP A 148 20.28 -24.78 -2.84
CA ASP A 148 20.36 -23.33 -2.60
C ASP A 148 20.35 -22.55 -3.92
N HIS A 149 19.72 -21.38 -3.89
CA HIS A 149 19.67 -20.43 -5.00
C HIS A 149 20.00 -19.04 -4.48
N THR A 150 20.99 -18.40 -5.12
CA THR A 150 21.60 -17.17 -4.60
C THR A 150 21.44 -15.97 -5.53
N ASP A 151 20.85 -16.15 -6.71
CA ASP A 151 20.73 -15.10 -7.73
C ASP A 151 19.26 -14.87 -8.06
N MET A 152 18.53 -14.16 -7.19
CA MET A 152 17.16 -13.71 -7.49
C MET A 152 17.12 -12.33 -8.13
N ASP A 153 18.23 -11.59 -8.07
CA ASP A 153 18.31 -10.20 -8.52
C ASP A 153 18.49 -10.10 -10.04
N SER A 154 18.99 -11.14 -10.69
CA SER A 154 19.11 -11.15 -12.16
C SER A 154 17.87 -11.79 -12.83
N PRO A 155 17.43 -11.27 -14.00
CA PRO A 155 16.38 -11.91 -14.79
C PRO A 155 16.71 -13.37 -15.17
N TRP A 156 17.99 -13.68 -15.34
CA TRP A 156 18.47 -15.04 -15.60
C TRP A 156 18.39 -15.91 -14.36
N GLY A 157 18.67 -15.32 -13.21
CA GLY A 157 18.45 -15.87 -11.89
C GLY A 157 17.05 -16.44 -11.70
N LEU A 158 16.02 -15.64 -12.02
CA LEU A 158 14.61 -16.07 -12.05
C LEU A 158 14.34 -17.26 -12.99
N VAL A 159 15.02 -17.34 -14.14
CA VAL A 159 14.87 -18.48 -15.05
C VAL A 159 15.52 -19.73 -14.47
N HIS A 160 16.67 -19.59 -13.82
CA HIS A 160 17.39 -20.69 -13.16
C HIS A 160 16.80 -21.09 -11.80
N TRP A 161 15.92 -20.25 -11.26
CA TRP A 161 15.22 -20.48 -10.00
C TRP A 161 14.27 -21.67 -10.08
N ILE A 162 13.70 -21.94 -11.25
CA ILE A 162 12.78 -23.07 -11.50
C ILE A 162 13.33 -24.00 -12.59
N LYS A 163 12.84 -25.24 -12.66
CA LYS A 163 13.22 -26.19 -13.72
C LYS A 163 13.06 -25.60 -15.13
N GLN A 164 13.98 -25.99 -16.01
CA GLN A 164 14.17 -25.43 -17.37
C GLN A 164 12.95 -25.60 -18.32
N ASP A 165 12.00 -26.49 -18.02
CA ASP A 165 10.86 -26.77 -18.91
C ASP A 165 9.63 -25.86 -18.66
N VAL A 166 9.72 -24.91 -17.72
CA VAL A 166 8.61 -23.99 -17.42
C VAL A 166 8.67 -22.75 -18.31
N LYS A 167 7.53 -22.37 -18.91
CA LYS A 167 7.49 -21.16 -19.73
C LYS A 167 7.79 -19.94 -18.85
N PHE A 168 8.59 -19.00 -19.35
CA PHE A 168 8.95 -17.76 -18.64
C PHE A 168 7.75 -17.04 -18.00
N VAL A 169 6.64 -16.98 -18.72
CA VAL A 169 5.36 -16.40 -18.26
C VAL A 169 4.81 -17.08 -17.00
N GLU A 170 5.02 -18.38 -16.85
CA GLU A 170 4.58 -19.18 -15.70
C GLU A 170 5.56 -19.00 -14.52
N VAL A 171 6.85 -18.79 -14.79
CA VAL A 171 7.86 -18.41 -13.79
C VAL A 171 7.46 -17.11 -13.08
N PHE A 172 7.04 -16.07 -13.82
CA PHE A 172 6.56 -14.83 -13.21
C PHE A 172 5.32 -15.01 -12.35
N LYS A 173 4.39 -15.89 -12.74
CA LYS A 173 3.21 -16.18 -11.91
C LYS A 173 3.61 -16.78 -10.57
N ILE A 174 4.57 -17.70 -10.58
CA ILE A 174 5.10 -18.33 -9.38
C ILE A 174 5.88 -17.30 -8.55
N TYR A 175 6.72 -16.48 -9.18
CA TYR A 175 7.46 -15.41 -8.49
C TYR A 175 6.51 -14.42 -7.78
N TYR A 176 5.50 -13.92 -8.48
CA TYR A 176 4.53 -13.02 -7.87
C TYR A 176 3.65 -13.69 -6.82
N GLN A 177 3.39 -14.99 -6.94
CA GLN A 177 2.69 -15.75 -5.91
C GLN A 177 3.52 -15.74 -4.62
N THR A 178 4.78 -16.17 -4.68
CA THR A 178 5.65 -16.23 -3.49
C THR A 178 5.92 -14.85 -2.89
N LEU A 179 6.10 -13.82 -3.74
CA LEU A 179 6.25 -12.43 -3.29
C LEU A 179 5.04 -11.93 -2.50
N ARG A 180 3.82 -12.39 -2.82
CA ARG A 180 2.57 -11.87 -2.25
C ARG A 180 2.05 -12.65 -1.04
N GLU A 181 2.63 -13.81 -0.74
CA GLU A 181 2.29 -14.64 0.42
C GLU A 181 2.85 -14.11 1.75
N VAL A 182 3.85 -13.22 1.70
CA VAL A 182 4.53 -12.73 2.90
C VAL A 182 3.99 -11.39 3.41
N ALA A 183 4.17 -11.17 4.71
CA ALA A 183 3.99 -9.90 5.40
C ALA A 183 2.59 -9.25 5.29
N ILE A 184 1.54 -10.03 5.02
CA ILE A 184 0.16 -9.54 4.84
C ILE A 184 -0.30 -8.64 6.00
N PRO A 185 -0.24 -9.06 7.29
CA PRO A 185 -0.69 -8.21 8.38
C PRO A 185 0.21 -6.97 8.56
N GLN A 186 1.53 -7.10 8.41
CA GLN A 186 2.49 -6.01 8.54
C GLN A 186 2.22 -4.91 7.49
N LEU A 187 2.04 -5.30 6.22
CA LEU A 187 1.72 -4.39 5.11
C LEU A 187 0.39 -3.69 5.35
N THR A 188 -0.64 -4.43 5.74
CA THR A 188 -1.98 -3.88 5.99
C THR A 188 -1.95 -2.86 7.12
N ALA A 189 -1.29 -3.19 8.23
CA ALA A 189 -1.12 -2.28 9.36
C ALA A 189 -0.32 -1.02 8.99
N ALA A 190 0.85 -1.20 8.34
CA ALA A 190 1.71 -0.09 7.93
C ALA A 190 0.97 0.88 7.00
N ILE A 191 0.23 0.36 6.00
CA ILE A 191 -0.55 1.18 5.06
C ILE A 191 -1.64 1.95 5.79
N CYS A 192 -2.44 1.30 6.63
CA CYS A 192 -3.50 1.99 7.38
C CYS A 192 -2.94 3.07 8.32
N MET A 193 -1.85 2.78 9.04
CA MET A 193 -1.18 3.75 9.92
C MET A 193 -0.66 4.95 9.13
N THR A 194 -0.05 4.73 7.95
CA THR A 194 0.44 5.85 7.13
C THR A 194 -0.69 6.63 6.48
N LEU A 195 -1.78 6.00 6.04
CA LEU A 195 -2.96 6.71 5.56
C LEU A 195 -3.52 7.64 6.64
N LEU A 196 -3.61 7.17 7.90
CA LEU A 196 -4.02 8.01 9.03
C LEU A 196 -3.06 9.18 9.24
N ALA A 197 -1.75 8.91 9.26
CA ALA A 197 -0.72 9.91 9.52
C ALA A 197 -0.57 10.95 8.41
N GLU A 198 -0.74 10.60 7.14
CA GLU A 198 -0.51 11.50 6.00
C GLU A 198 -1.79 12.17 5.50
N ILE A 199 -2.91 11.45 5.45
CA ILE A 199 -4.17 12.00 4.92
C ILE A 199 -4.89 12.77 6.03
N TYR A 200 -5.04 12.16 7.21
CA TYR A 200 -5.89 12.71 8.28
C TYR A 200 -5.14 13.57 9.29
N SER A 201 -3.92 14.00 8.99
CA SER A 201 -3.21 14.97 9.82
C SER A 201 -3.33 16.41 9.30
N SER A 202 -3.23 17.36 10.22
CA SER A 202 -3.05 18.78 9.92
C SER A 202 -1.79 19.28 10.60
N GLU A 203 -0.97 20.06 9.91
CA GLU A 203 0.08 20.87 10.53
C GLU A 203 -0.57 22.20 10.90
N TYR A 204 -0.66 22.53 12.20
CA TYR A 204 -1.13 23.85 12.60
C TYR A 204 -0.06 24.89 12.23
N PRO A 205 -0.46 26.05 11.67
CA PRO A 205 0.42 27.20 11.66
C PRO A 205 0.58 27.63 13.11
N ILE A 206 1.68 27.23 13.74
CA ILE A 206 2.14 27.97 14.91
C ILE A 206 2.61 29.31 14.36
N LEU A 207 2.29 30.39 15.06
CA LEU A 207 2.57 31.80 14.81
C LEU A 207 4.06 32.19 14.63
N VAL A 208 4.92 31.26 14.20
CA VAL A 208 6.28 31.55 13.81
C VAL A 208 6.23 31.95 12.34
N ASP A 209 6.74 33.14 12.02
CA ASP A 209 6.88 33.75 10.69
C ASP A 209 7.77 32.91 9.74
N THR A 210 7.40 31.66 9.51
CA THR A 210 7.98 30.86 8.45
C THR A 210 7.12 31.06 7.22
N GLU A 211 7.72 31.50 6.11
CA GLU A 211 7.07 31.72 4.80
C GLU A 211 6.34 30.48 4.24
N VAL A 212 6.50 29.31 4.89
CA VAL A 212 5.83 28.07 4.53
C VAL A 212 4.43 28.05 5.13
N GLY A 213 3.41 28.31 4.30
CA GLY A 213 2.00 28.21 4.70
C GLY A 213 1.62 26.84 5.29
N PRO A 214 0.50 26.75 6.03
CA PRO A 214 0.08 25.51 6.69
C PRO A 214 -0.09 24.38 5.68
N LYS A 215 0.39 23.18 6.03
CA LYS A 215 0.21 21.99 5.19
C LYS A 215 -1.31 21.78 4.95
N PRO A 216 -1.75 21.60 3.71
CA PRO A 216 -3.15 21.30 3.43
C PRO A 216 -3.55 20.01 4.13
N CYS A 217 -4.79 19.99 4.61
CA CYS A 217 -5.39 18.79 5.20
C CYS A 217 -6.04 17.96 4.09
N PHE A 218 -5.98 16.64 4.16
CA PHE A 218 -6.57 15.77 3.14
C PHE A 218 -7.67 14.91 3.76
N ARG A 219 -8.66 14.48 2.98
CA ARG A 219 -9.75 13.63 3.46
C ARG A 219 -10.14 12.68 2.36
N LEU A 220 -10.35 11.41 2.70
CA LEU A 220 -10.95 10.48 1.75
C LEU A 220 -12.46 10.71 1.71
N GLU A 221 -13.04 10.57 0.53
CA GLU A 221 -14.49 10.48 0.31
C GLU A 221 -14.80 9.31 -0.62
N TYR A 222 -16.02 8.80 -0.56
CA TYR A 222 -16.54 7.85 -1.55
C TYR A 222 -17.79 8.45 -2.20
N GLY A 223 -17.71 8.74 -3.50
CA GLY A 223 -18.72 9.55 -4.18
C GLY A 223 -18.70 10.98 -3.65
N GLN A 224 -19.76 11.38 -2.95
CA GLN A 224 -19.88 12.68 -2.25
C GLN A 224 -19.93 12.51 -0.72
N SER A 225 -19.68 11.30 -0.22
CA SER A 225 -19.80 10.96 1.19
C SER A 225 -18.40 10.86 1.81
N PRO A 226 -18.03 11.74 2.76
CA PRO A 226 -16.74 11.64 3.45
C PRO A 226 -16.58 10.29 4.12
N ILE A 227 -15.35 9.78 4.15
CA ILE A 227 -15.00 8.60 4.95
C ILE A 227 -14.95 9.04 6.42
N SER A 228 -15.86 8.48 7.24
CA SER A 228 -16.01 8.76 8.67
C SER A 228 -15.26 7.78 9.55
N ASP A 229 -14.88 6.62 9.01
CA ASP A 229 -14.02 5.64 9.65
C ASP A 229 -13.29 4.81 8.58
N PHE A 230 -12.09 4.34 8.90
CA PHE A 230 -11.45 3.25 8.17
C PHE A 230 -10.55 2.47 9.14
N GLY A 231 -10.29 1.23 8.78
CA GLY A 231 -9.46 0.37 9.60
C GLY A 231 -9.18 -0.97 8.96
N ILE A 232 -8.86 -1.92 9.83
CA ILE A 232 -8.43 -3.27 9.44
C ILE A 232 -9.50 -4.24 9.90
N CYS A 233 -9.88 -5.13 9.00
CA CYS A 233 -10.65 -6.31 9.33
C CYS A 233 -9.72 -7.51 9.36
N LYS A 234 -9.92 -8.37 10.35
CA LYS A 234 -9.32 -9.71 10.47
C LYS A 234 -10.44 -10.74 10.41
N GLY A 235 -10.20 -11.83 9.70
CA GLY A 235 -11.12 -12.95 9.67
C GLY A 235 -10.74 -13.96 8.62
N LYS A 236 -11.73 -14.46 7.88
CA LYS A 236 -11.58 -15.62 7.01
C LYS A 236 -11.86 -15.27 5.56
N ILE A 237 -11.09 -15.85 4.64
CA ILE A 237 -11.42 -15.87 3.22
C ILE A 237 -12.02 -17.24 2.85
N ARG A 238 -13.10 -17.22 2.07
CA ARG A 238 -13.87 -18.42 1.71
C ARG A 238 -14.20 -18.45 0.22
N SER A 239 -14.02 -19.58 -0.44
CA SER A 239 -14.33 -19.72 -1.87
C SER A 239 -15.83 -19.74 -2.11
N ARG A 240 -16.28 -19.01 -3.14
CA ARG A 240 -17.64 -19.12 -3.70
C ARG A 240 -17.60 -19.77 -5.07
N ARG A 241 -17.08 -19.04 -6.07
CA ARG A 241 -17.03 -19.50 -7.46
C ARG A 241 -15.68 -20.07 -7.86
N ASN A 242 -14.62 -19.65 -7.20
CA ASN A 242 -13.25 -20.09 -7.47
C ASN A 242 -12.70 -20.78 -6.24
N CYS A 243 -11.94 -21.86 -6.41
CA CYS A 243 -11.25 -22.49 -5.29
C CYS A 243 -10.23 -21.55 -4.67
N LEU A 244 -10.11 -21.58 -3.34
CA LEU A 244 -8.96 -21.00 -2.65
C LEU A 244 -7.75 -21.91 -2.87
N GLN A 245 -6.58 -21.32 -3.03
CA GLN A 245 -5.32 -22.05 -3.14
C GLN A 245 -4.49 -21.80 -1.88
N VAL A 246 -3.97 -22.87 -1.30
CA VAL A 246 -3.04 -22.83 -0.16
C VAL A 246 -1.77 -23.56 -0.57
N TRP A 247 -0.62 -22.93 -0.36
CA TRP A 247 0.66 -23.41 -0.85
C TRP A 247 1.54 -23.85 0.31
N THR A 248 2.00 -25.10 0.24
CA THR A 248 2.95 -25.68 1.19
C THR A 248 4.29 -25.87 0.50
N TYR A 249 5.34 -25.33 1.10
CA TYR A 249 6.72 -25.43 0.62
C TYR A 249 7.43 -26.55 1.37
N HIS A 250 7.84 -27.59 0.66
CA HIS A 250 8.58 -28.73 1.19
C HIS A 250 10.04 -28.61 0.77
N ASP A 251 10.91 -28.37 1.75
CA ASP A 251 12.37 -28.36 1.57
C ASP A 251 12.91 -29.78 1.69
N THR A 252 13.39 -30.35 0.59
CA THR A 252 13.86 -31.74 0.54
C THR A 252 15.17 -31.98 1.29
N ARG A 253 15.90 -30.92 1.67
CA ARG A 253 17.15 -31.06 2.41
C ARG A 253 16.91 -31.11 3.91
N SER A 254 15.98 -30.30 4.41
CA SER A 254 15.64 -30.23 5.84
C SER A 254 14.42 -31.08 6.21
N GLU A 255 13.68 -31.58 5.21
CA GLU A 255 12.37 -32.23 5.35
C GLU A 255 11.31 -31.34 6.03
N ILE A 256 11.56 -30.03 6.11
CA ILE A 256 10.65 -29.07 6.70
C ILE A 256 9.56 -28.72 5.68
N ARG A 257 8.32 -28.69 6.16
CA ARG A 257 7.16 -28.18 5.41
C ARG A 257 6.67 -26.90 6.04
N SER A 258 6.53 -25.85 5.24
CA SER A 258 6.05 -24.54 5.68
C SER A 258 4.87 -24.10 4.83
N THR A 259 3.85 -23.55 5.49
CA THR A 259 2.68 -22.92 4.83
C THR A 259 2.60 -21.51 5.39
N LEU A 260 2.69 -20.51 4.51
CA LEU A 260 2.84 -19.11 4.93
C LEU A 260 1.51 -18.37 5.05
N THR A 261 0.50 -18.84 4.33
CA THR A 261 -0.83 -18.24 4.31
C THR A 261 -1.85 -19.17 4.94
N ASP A 262 -2.74 -18.59 5.73
CA ASP A 262 -3.84 -19.29 6.38
C ASP A 262 -5.15 -18.60 5.97
N PRO A 263 -6.08 -19.28 5.28
CA PRO A 263 -7.35 -18.70 4.89
C PRO A 263 -8.23 -18.31 6.10
N ASP A 264 -7.89 -18.75 7.31
CA ASP A 264 -8.59 -18.40 8.54
C ASP A 264 -7.96 -17.22 9.30
N ASN A 265 -6.80 -16.75 8.84
CA ASN A 265 -6.08 -15.61 9.41
C ASN A 265 -5.77 -14.58 8.33
N TYR A 266 -6.84 -13.98 7.81
CA TYR A 266 -6.82 -13.09 6.66
C TYR A 266 -7.13 -11.63 7.03
N TYR A 267 -6.57 -10.68 6.28
CA TYR A 267 -6.62 -9.25 6.58
C TYR A 267 -7.01 -8.43 5.35
N TRP A 268 -7.90 -7.45 5.53
CA TRP A 268 -8.30 -6.49 4.50
C TRP A 268 -8.63 -5.13 5.12
N ILE A 269 -8.74 -4.10 4.28
CA ILE A 269 -9.05 -2.73 4.71
C ILE A 269 -10.54 -2.49 4.53
N TYR A 270 -11.17 -1.86 5.51
CA TYR A 270 -12.52 -1.32 5.36
C TYR A 270 -12.51 0.20 5.41
N PHE A 271 -13.48 0.81 4.73
CA PHE A 271 -13.81 2.22 4.82
C PHE A 271 -15.32 2.34 5.08
N LYS A 272 -15.70 3.26 5.95
CA LYS A 272 -17.09 3.58 6.24
C LYS A 272 -17.35 5.03 5.90
N THR A 273 -18.40 5.30 5.14
CA THR A 273 -18.82 6.68 4.86
C THR A 273 -19.64 7.23 6.01
N ILE A 274 -19.76 8.56 6.11
CA ILE A 274 -20.60 9.21 7.13
C ILE A 274 -22.10 8.85 6.97
N ARG A 275 -22.50 8.33 5.80
CA ARG A 275 -23.85 7.82 5.53
C ARG A 275 -24.03 6.35 5.91
N GLY A 276 -22.97 5.68 6.37
CA GLY A 276 -23.00 4.28 6.81
C GLY A 276 -22.63 3.26 5.73
N ASP A 277 -22.36 3.69 4.49
CA ASP A 277 -21.91 2.77 3.44
C ASP A 277 -20.56 2.16 3.83
N THR A 278 -20.42 0.84 3.67
CA THR A 278 -19.17 0.15 3.91
C THR A 278 -18.54 -0.26 2.58
N ILE A 279 -17.27 0.05 2.45
CA ILE A 279 -16.42 -0.29 1.31
C ILE A 279 -15.30 -1.18 1.83
N LEU A 280 -15.03 -2.29 1.12
CA LEU A 280 -13.93 -3.19 1.41
C LEU A 280 -12.86 -3.06 0.32
N LEU A 281 -11.60 -3.06 0.73
CA LEU A 281 -10.44 -3.11 -0.16
C LEU A 281 -9.55 -4.28 0.27
N ASP A 282 -9.45 -5.27 -0.62
CA ASP A 282 -8.58 -6.42 -0.48
C ASP A 282 -7.46 -6.33 -1.54
N CYS A 283 -6.21 -6.30 -1.08
CA CYS A 283 -5.01 -6.26 -1.93
C CYS A 283 -4.13 -7.53 -1.79
N CYS A 284 -4.66 -8.59 -1.15
CA CYS A 284 -3.88 -9.75 -0.72
C CYS A 284 -4.43 -11.08 -1.25
N SER A 285 -5.63 -11.09 -1.82
CA SER A 285 -6.35 -12.32 -2.22
C SER A 285 -5.70 -13.06 -3.38
N TYR A 286 -4.78 -12.41 -4.11
CA TYR A 286 -3.94 -13.07 -5.11
C TYR A 286 -3.16 -14.25 -4.52
N SER A 287 -2.70 -14.14 -3.26
CA SER A 287 -2.02 -15.24 -2.55
C SER A 287 -2.89 -16.50 -2.40
N PHE A 288 -4.22 -16.38 -2.55
CA PHE A 288 -5.18 -17.49 -2.54
C PHE A 288 -5.70 -17.86 -3.94
N GLY A 289 -5.01 -17.45 -5.00
CA GLY A 289 -5.38 -17.76 -6.39
C GLY A 289 -6.49 -16.89 -6.98
N MET A 290 -6.80 -15.76 -6.33
CA MET A 290 -7.81 -14.81 -6.80
C MET A 290 -7.19 -13.76 -7.72
N GLU A 291 -7.33 -13.98 -9.03
CA GLU A 291 -6.76 -13.14 -10.07
C GLU A 291 -7.68 -11.96 -10.42
N CYS A 292 -7.69 -10.90 -9.61
CA CYS A 292 -8.29 -9.61 -9.98
C CYS A 292 -7.27 -8.50 -9.84
N PHE A 293 -7.10 -7.74 -10.91
CA PHE A 293 -6.10 -6.69 -10.99
C PHE A 293 -6.74 -5.35 -11.31
N VAL A 294 -6.17 -4.30 -10.78
CA VAL A 294 -6.44 -2.92 -11.18
C VAL A 294 -5.22 -2.35 -11.88
N ASP A 295 -5.44 -1.57 -12.93
CA ASP A 295 -4.38 -0.83 -13.60
C ASP A 295 -4.02 0.42 -12.78
N ALA A 296 -2.89 0.35 -12.09
CA ALA A 296 -2.20 1.43 -11.41
C ALA A 296 -1.24 2.23 -12.33
N GLY A 297 -1.04 1.82 -13.59
CA GLY A 297 -0.16 2.49 -14.57
C GLY A 297 -0.36 4.01 -14.67
N PRO A 298 -1.60 4.51 -14.89
CA PRO A 298 -1.88 5.95 -14.94
C PRO A 298 -1.50 6.72 -13.67
N TYR A 299 -1.46 6.02 -12.53
CA TYR A 299 -1.20 6.58 -11.21
C TYR A 299 0.30 6.66 -10.91
N ILE A 300 1.06 5.66 -11.38
CA ILE A 300 2.49 5.51 -11.12
C ILE A 300 3.35 6.24 -12.16
N ASN A 301 2.92 6.35 -13.41
CA ASN A 301 3.77 6.85 -14.50
C ASN A 301 4.21 8.31 -14.31
N ARG A 302 3.44 9.08 -13.53
CA ARG A 302 3.73 10.48 -13.17
C ARG A 302 4.56 10.63 -11.91
N LEU A 303 4.76 9.56 -11.15
CA LEU A 303 5.56 9.60 -9.93
C LEU A 303 7.06 9.68 -10.28
N PRO A 304 7.90 10.17 -9.34
CA PRO A 304 9.33 10.16 -9.53
C PRO A 304 9.89 8.78 -9.88
N ALA A 305 10.97 8.74 -10.67
CA ALA A 305 11.58 7.49 -11.15
C ALA A 305 11.88 6.47 -10.05
N TYR A 306 12.31 6.92 -8.85
CA TYR A 306 12.61 6.01 -7.74
C TYR A 306 11.37 5.29 -7.17
N VAL A 307 10.17 5.84 -7.39
CA VAL A 307 8.89 5.20 -7.02
C VAL A 307 8.37 4.32 -8.15
N ARG A 308 8.67 4.68 -9.41
CA ARG A 308 8.23 3.94 -10.60
C ARG A 308 8.94 2.58 -10.64
N SER A 309 8.28 1.55 -10.13
CA SER A 309 8.61 0.18 -10.48
C SER A 309 7.89 -0.13 -11.79
N VAL A 310 8.66 -0.27 -12.87
CA VAL A 310 8.12 -0.40 -14.23
C VAL A 310 7.26 -1.67 -14.35
N GLU A 311 7.47 -2.67 -13.49
CA GLU A 311 6.79 -3.97 -13.52
C GLU A 311 5.50 -4.04 -12.65
N SER A 312 5.04 -2.94 -12.05
CA SER A 312 3.86 -2.90 -11.15
C SER A 312 2.67 -2.10 -11.69
N ALA A 313 2.51 -1.94 -13.01
CA ALA A 313 1.34 -1.23 -13.54
C ALA A 313 0.02 -1.92 -13.19
N ARG A 314 -0.01 -3.26 -13.07
CA ARG A 314 -1.23 -4.00 -12.71
C ARG A 314 -1.05 -4.71 -11.38
N VAL A 315 -1.86 -4.32 -10.40
CA VAL A 315 -1.70 -4.74 -9.00
C VAL A 315 -2.97 -5.43 -8.49
N PRO A 316 -2.84 -6.44 -7.61
CA PRO A 316 -4.02 -7.13 -7.08
C PRO A 316 -4.89 -6.19 -6.27
N ALA A 317 -6.16 -6.13 -6.61
CA ALA A 317 -7.13 -5.36 -5.85
C ALA A 317 -8.55 -5.86 -6.10
N PHE A 318 -9.29 -6.04 -5.02
CA PHE A 318 -10.74 -6.13 -5.01
C PHE A 318 -11.30 -4.98 -4.19
N PHE A 319 -11.99 -4.08 -4.87
CA PHE A 319 -12.64 -2.92 -4.27
C PHE A 319 -14.15 -3.15 -4.33
N GLN A 320 -14.80 -3.24 -3.17
CA GLN A 320 -16.16 -3.76 -3.05
C GLN A 320 -17.04 -2.81 -2.25
N THR A 321 -18.25 -2.55 -2.74
CA THR A 321 -19.33 -1.95 -1.96
C THR A 321 -20.27 -3.02 -1.41
N SER A 322 -21.06 -2.70 -0.38
CA SER A 322 -22.10 -3.62 0.13
C SER A 322 -23.04 -4.15 -0.95
N GLN A 323 -23.33 -3.34 -1.99
CA GLN A 323 -24.18 -3.74 -3.11
C GLN A 323 -23.53 -4.77 -4.05
N GLU A 324 -22.20 -4.82 -4.11
CA GLU A 324 -21.44 -5.64 -5.06
C GLU A 324 -20.92 -6.95 -4.46
N GLN A 325 -21.11 -7.18 -3.16
CA GLN A 325 -20.57 -8.33 -2.43
C GLN A 325 -21.01 -9.70 -3.02
N HIS A 326 -22.21 -9.77 -3.61
CA HIS A 326 -22.73 -10.99 -4.23
C HIS A 326 -22.03 -11.38 -5.56
N ARG A 327 -21.25 -10.48 -6.17
CA ARG A 327 -20.60 -10.72 -7.48
C ARG A 327 -19.20 -11.32 -7.36
N GLN A 328 -18.68 -11.46 -6.14
CA GLN A 328 -17.29 -11.79 -5.89
C GLN A 328 -17.01 -13.29 -6.04
N PRO A 329 -15.78 -13.66 -6.45
CA PRO A 329 -15.39 -15.07 -6.56
C PRO A 329 -15.18 -15.75 -5.20
N TYR A 330 -15.05 -14.97 -4.13
CA TYR A 330 -14.88 -15.40 -2.74
C TYR A 330 -15.71 -14.53 -1.80
N GLU A 331 -15.74 -14.92 -0.53
CA GLU A 331 -16.37 -14.24 0.59
C GLU A 331 -15.32 -13.92 1.65
N LEU A 332 -15.49 -12.75 2.27
CA LEU A 332 -14.73 -12.33 3.44
C LEU A 332 -15.66 -12.41 4.65
N ILE A 333 -15.31 -13.26 5.61
CA ILE A 333 -16.05 -13.43 6.85
C ILE A 333 -15.28 -12.67 7.92
N GLU A 334 -15.82 -11.54 8.33
CA GLU A 334 -15.24 -10.70 9.38
C GLU A 334 -15.40 -11.35 10.76
N GLU A 335 -14.30 -11.50 11.48
CA GLU A 335 -14.29 -11.96 12.87
C GLU A 335 -13.97 -10.82 13.83
N ARG A 336 -13.11 -9.90 13.38
CA ARG A 336 -12.68 -8.75 14.16
C ARG A 336 -12.49 -7.53 13.26
N ARG A 337 -12.88 -6.37 13.79
CA ARG A 337 -12.68 -5.08 13.16
C ARG A 337 -12.00 -4.13 14.12
N ILE A 338 -10.96 -3.44 13.63
CA ILE A 338 -10.21 -2.46 14.40
C ILE A 338 -10.20 -1.14 13.62
N SER A 339 -10.83 -0.12 14.18
CA SER A 339 -10.80 1.23 13.62
C SER A 339 -9.42 1.82 13.81
N VAL A 340 -8.70 2.06 12.72
CA VAL A 340 -7.42 2.77 12.75
C VAL A 340 -7.68 4.25 13.03
N MET A 341 -8.68 4.82 12.34
CA MET A 341 -9.02 6.23 12.43
C MET A 341 -9.39 6.68 13.84
N HIS A 342 -10.15 5.88 14.60
CA HIS A 342 -10.64 6.25 15.93
C HIS A 342 -9.79 5.66 17.08
N HIS A 343 -8.66 5.01 16.78
CA HIS A 343 -7.75 4.50 17.79
C HIS A 343 -6.94 5.62 18.45
N LYS A 344 -7.47 6.20 19.55
CA LYS A 344 -6.93 7.40 20.20
C LYS A 344 -5.45 7.28 20.61
N ARG A 345 -5.03 6.13 21.15
CA ARG A 345 -3.62 5.93 21.54
C ARG A 345 -2.70 5.96 20.33
N LEU A 346 -3.13 5.38 19.20
CA LEU A 346 -2.36 5.36 17.96
C LEU A 346 -2.14 6.78 17.43
N HIS A 347 -3.06 7.72 17.70
CA HIS A 347 -2.84 9.12 17.30
C HIS A 347 -1.57 9.70 17.92
N THR A 348 -1.26 9.36 19.17
CA THR A 348 -0.03 9.74 19.85
C THR A 348 1.19 9.05 19.22
N GLY A 349 1.07 7.76 18.89
CA GLY A 349 2.10 6.98 18.22
C GLY A 349 2.50 7.51 16.83
N LEU A 350 1.58 8.20 16.15
CA LEU A 350 1.73 8.72 14.79
C LEU A 350 2.00 10.24 14.71
N GLN A 351 2.26 10.92 15.84
CA GLN A 351 2.53 12.36 15.83
C GLN A 351 3.84 12.71 15.11
N THR A 352 4.83 11.81 15.16
CA THR A 352 6.13 11.99 14.51
C THR A 352 6.03 11.63 13.04
N ARG A 353 6.46 12.56 12.17
CA ARG A 353 6.42 12.37 10.71
C ARG A 353 7.37 11.28 10.22
N THR A 354 8.57 11.22 10.79
CA THR A 354 9.63 10.30 10.36
C THR A 354 9.68 9.11 11.30
N PRO A 355 9.26 7.89 10.87
CA PRO A 355 9.23 6.71 11.74
C PRO A 355 10.58 6.36 12.40
N HIS A 356 11.70 6.75 11.80
CA HIS A 356 13.03 6.54 12.38
C HIS A 356 13.32 7.44 13.59
N LYS A 357 12.58 8.57 13.74
CA LYS A 357 12.67 9.50 14.88
C LYS A 357 11.57 9.27 15.92
N GLU A 358 10.82 8.16 15.83
CA GLU A 358 9.82 7.82 16.83
C GLU A 358 10.46 7.67 18.20
N THR A 359 9.82 8.25 19.22
CA THR A 359 10.24 8.05 20.61
C THR A 359 9.99 6.59 21.04
N PRO A 360 10.63 6.12 22.13
CA PRO A 360 10.34 4.79 22.68
C PRO A 360 8.85 4.59 22.98
N LEU A 361 8.18 5.63 23.51
CA LEU A 361 6.73 5.61 23.76
C LEU A 361 5.93 5.44 22.48
N GLN A 362 6.26 6.18 21.41
CA GLN A 362 5.59 6.06 20.12
C GLN A 362 5.79 4.68 19.51
N THR A 363 7.01 4.16 19.59
CA THR A 363 7.36 2.81 19.13
C THR A 363 6.54 1.75 19.88
N SER A 364 6.42 1.88 21.22
CA SER A 364 5.57 0.99 22.03
C SER A 364 4.12 1.04 21.61
N ILE A 365 3.54 2.24 21.47
CA ILE A 365 2.14 2.41 21.04
C ILE A 365 1.89 1.78 19.67
N ASN A 366 2.82 1.98 18.73
CA ASN A 366 2.72 1.43 17.38
C ASN A 366 2.82 -0.10 17.39
N ARG A 367 3.68 -0.67 18.25
CA ARG A 367 3.76 -2.12 18.48
C ARG A 367 2.47 -2.65 19.08
N GLU A 368 1.97 -2.06 20.17
CA GLU A 368 0.74 -2.49 20.83
C GLU A 368 -0.47 -2.46 19.89
N PHE A 369 -0.55 -1.44 19.03
CA PHE A 369 -1.59 -1.40 17.99
C PHE A 369 -1.45 -2.56 17.00
N TYR A 370 -0.22 -2.89 16.58
CA TYR A 370 -0.01 -4.02 15.69
C TYR A 370 -0.29 -5.38 16.37
N GLU A 371 0.07 -5.54 17.64
CA GLU A 371 -0.30 -6.69 18.49
C GLU A 371 -1.81 -6.84 18.58
N GLU A 372 -2.52 -5.73 18.74
CA GLU A 372 -3.96 -5.69 18.68
C GLU A 372 -4.47 -6.22 17.33
N VAL A 373 -3.90 -5.77 16.22
CA VAL A 373 -4.27 -6.22 14.86
C VAL A 373 -4.09 -7.73 14.69
N ILE A 374 -2.94 -8.27 15.06
CA ILE A 374 -2.64 -9.70 14.89
C ILE A 374 -3.30 -10.58 15.97
N GLY A 375 -3.68 -10.00 17.12
CA GLY A 375 -4.29 -10.70 18.25
C GLY A 375 -3.31 -11.58 19.03
N ARG A 376 -2.03 -11.22 19.04
CA ARG A 376 -0.95 -11.89 19.79
C ARG A 376 0.20 -10.90 20.03
N GLU A 377 1.15 -11.29 20.88
CA GLU A 377 2.41 -10.58 21.04
C GLU A 377 3.19 -10.54 19.71
N CYS A 378 3.81 -9.40 19.43
CA CYS A 378 4.51 -9.12 18.18
C CYS A 378 6.00 -9.38 18.38
N ALA A 379 6.60 -10.17 17.49
CA ALA A 379 8.05 -10.33 17.48
C ALA A 379 8.75 -9.02 17.07
N ASP A 380 10.00 -8.83 17.51
CA ASP A 380 10.75 -7.60 17.23
C ASP A 380 10.95 -7.35 15.73
N ASP A 381 11.19 -8.41 14.96
CA ASP A 381 11.37 -8.33 13.51
C ASP A 381 10.08 -7.92 12.79
N GLU A 382 8.90 -8.36 13.28
CA GLU A 382 7.62 -7.94 12.74
C GLU A 382 7.34 -6.45 13.00
N ALA A 383 7.64 -5.98 14.22
CA ALA A 383 7.50 -4.57 14.59
C ALA A 383 8.45 -3.69 13.75
N ASP A 384 9.69 -4.12 13.57
CA ASP A 384 10.68 -3.45 12.74
C ASP A 384 10.24 -3.40 11.27
N LYS A 385 9.65 -4.47 10.74
CA LYS A 385 9.06 -4.49 9.38
C LYS A 385 7.94 -3.46 9.23
N VAL A 386 6.99 -3.40 10.16
CA VAL A 386 5.90 -2.40 10.13
C VAL A 386 6.47 -0.99 10.14
N ARG A 387 7.45 -0.71 11.00
CA ARG A 387 8.13 0.60 11.08
C ARG A 387 8.86 0.95 9.77
N HIS A 388 9.57 -0.02 9.19
CA HIS A 388 10.31 0.16 7.95
C HIS A 388 9.36 0.41 6.76
N TYR A 389 8.29 -0.37 6.63
CA TYR A 389 7.25 -0.14 5.63
C TYR A 389 6.63 1.24 5.76
N ARG A 390 6.30 1.68 6.98
CA ARG A 390 5.77 3.02 7.23
C ARG A 390 6.72 4.12 6.76
N LEU A 391 8.04 3.97 6.96
CA LEU A 391 9.03 4.94 6.50
C LEU A 391 8.96 5.15 4.98
N HIS A 392 8.93 4.06 4.21
CA HIS A 392 8.82 4.11 2.76
C HIS A 392 7.47 4.70 2.30
N LEU A 393 6.37 4.24 2.90
CA LEU A 393 5.04 4.74 2.58
C LEU A 393 4.89 6.23 2.85
N THR A 394 5.42 6.73 3.97
CA THR A 394 5.37 8.15 4.32
C THR A 394 6.03 8.99 3.23
N ALA A 395 7.19 8.57 2.72
CA ALA A 395 7.88 9.28 1.66
C ALA A 395 7.04 9.31 0.37
N VAL A 396 6.51 8.15 -0.05
CA VAL A 396 5.73 8.03 -1.30
C VAL A 396 4.40 8.77 -1.21
N ILE A 397 3.61 8.57 -0.14
CA ILE A 397 2.32 9.23 0.03
C ILE A 397 2.52 10.74 0.18
N SER A 398 3.51 11.19 0.95
CA SER A 398 3.80 12.62 1.08
C SER A 398 4.09 13.26 -0.27
N GLU A 399 4.90 12.62 -1.11
CA GLU A 399 5.21 13.09 -2.47
C GLU A 399 3.94 13.18 -3.32
N VAL A 400 3.10 12.14 -3.31
CA VAL A 400 1.82 12.12 -4.04
C VAL A 400 0.92 13.28 -3.62
N LEU A 401 0.80 13.52 -2.31
CA LEU A 401 -0.07 14.54 -1.77
C LEU A 401 0.45 15.95 -2.04
N SER A 402 1.76 16.19 -1.87
CA SER A 402 2.37 17.51 -2.09
C SER A 402 2.48 17.88 -3.56
N GLY A 403 2.77 16.92 -4.43
CA GLY A 403 2.81 17.16 -5.87
C GLY A 403 1.41 17.25 -6.51
N GLY A 404 0.35 16.91 -5.77
CA GLY A 404 -1.02 17.00 -6.27
C GLY A 404 -1.36 15.99 -7.36
N TYR A 405 -0.53 14.97 -7.59
CA TYR A 405 -0.68 13.96 -8.64
C TYR A 405 -2.07 13.30 -8.63
N TRP A 406 -2.65 13.13 -7.44
CA TRP A 406 -3.97 12.52 -7.23
C TRP A 406 -5.14 13.27 -7.88
N ARG A 407 -4.97 14.55 -8.20
CA ARG A 407 -6.03 15.38 -8.81
C ARG A 407 -6.33 15.01 -10.25
N GLU A 408 -5.36 14.41 -10.93
CA GLU A 408 -5.41 14.08 -12.34
C GLU A 408 -5.79 12.62 -12.57
N TRP A 409 -6.01 11.88 -11.48
CA TRP A 409 -6.30 10.47 -11.54
C TRP A 409 -7.75 10.22 -11.98
N GLU A 410 -7.86 9.52 -13.10
CA GLU A 410 -9.13 9.15 -13.69
C GLU A 410 -9.74 7.92 -13.00
N LYS A 411 -10.90 7.50 -13.52
CA LYS A 411 -11.58 6.29 -13.09
C LYS A 411 -10.70 5.07 -13.43
N PRO A 412 -10.42 4.18 -12.47
CA PRO A 412 -9.54 3.04 -12.73
C PRO A 412 -10.14 2.04 -13.71
N MET A 413 -9.26 1.43 -14.49
CA MET A 413 -9.56 0.26 -15.31
C MET A 413 -9.37 -1.01 -14.48
N VAL A 414 -10.41 -1.84 -14.41
CA VAL A 414 -10.41 -3.11 -13.66
C VAL A 414 -10.29 -4.27 -14.65
N HIS A 415 -9.31 -5.13 -14.43
CA HIS A 415 -9.06 -6.31 -15.26
C HIS A 415 -9.43 -7.57 -14.49
N ARG A 416 -10.43 -8.30 -15.00
CA ARG A 416 -10.87 -9.60 -14.46
C ARG A 416 -10.10 -10.79 -15.02
N ASP A 417 -9.24 -10.55 -16.01
CA ASP A 417 -8.41 -11.55 -16.65
C ASP A 417 -6.94 -11.31 -16.32
N ASN A 418 -6.21 -12.42 -16.23
CA ASN A 418 -4.82 -12.47 -15.82
C ASN A 418 -3.91 -11.62 -16.75
N LEU A 419 -2.81 -11.10 -16.17
CA LEU A 419 -1.79 -10.21 -16.75
C LEU A 419 -1.33 -10.54 -18.19
N LEU A 420 -1.45 -11.80 -18.60
CA LEU A 420 -0.67 -12.42 -19.68
C LEU A 420 -1.53 -12.94 -20.84
N LYS A 421 -2.83 -12.62 -20.86
CA LYS A 421 -3.73 -12.99 -21.98
C LYS A 421 -3.71 -12.00 -23.15
N GLY A 422 -3.21 -10.78 -22.96
CA GLY A 422 -2.84 -9.92 -24.09
C GLY A 422 -1.61 -10.53 -24.74
N GLY A 423 -1.67 -10.85 -26.04
CA GLY A 423 -0.69 -11.66 -26.77
C GLY A 423 0.76 -11.16 -26.76
N ALA A 424 1.59 -11.68 -27.68
CA ALA A 424 3.05 -11.56 -27.77
C ALA A 424 3.69 -10.17 -27.46
N ASN A 425 2.93 -9.08 -27.45
CA ASN A 425 3.35 -7.74 -27.08
C ASN A 425 3.71 -7.59 -25.58
N GLY A 426 3.19 -8.43 -24.68
CA GLY A 426 3.60 -8.40 -23.27
C GLY A 426 5.09 -8.72 -23.07
N TRP A 427 5.68 -9.49 -24.00
CA TRP A 427 7.12 -9.78 -23.98
C TRP A 427 7.95 -8.65 -24.59
N SER A 428 7.47 -7.97 -25.64
CA SER A 428 8.13 -6.76 -26.15
C SER A 428 8.08 -5.63 -25.13
N ASP A 429 7.00 -5.52 -24.36
CA ASP A 429 6.90 -4.56 -23.26
C ASP A 429 7.89 -4.92 -22.15
N LEU A 430 7.95 -6.18 -21.70
CA LEU A 430 8.94 -6.66 -20.73
C LEU A 430 10.40 -6.49 -21.23
N GLN A 431 10.69 -6.74 -22.52
CA GLN A 431 12.02 -6.49 -23.08
C GLN A 431 12.36 -5.00 -23.16
N THR A 432 11.38 -4.14 -23.45
CA THR A 432 11.56 -2.69 -23.46
C THR A 432 11.81 -2.18 -22.03
N LEU A 433 11.11 -2.78 -21.06
CA LEU A 433 11.30 -2.61 -19.62
C LEU A 433 12.72 -2.96 -19.16
N PHE A 434 13.23 -4.15 -19.52
CA PHE A 434 14.59 -4.58 -19.13
C PHE A 434 15.70 -3.80 -19.85
N LYS A 435 15.40 -3.14 -20.98
CA LYS A 435 16.36 -2.27 -21.68
C LYS A 435 16.57 -0.93 -20.98
N ASP A 436 15.65 -0.50 -20.10
CA ASP A 436 15.76 0.76 -19.36
C ASP A 436 16.51 0.56 -18.02
N SER A 437 17.70 -0.05 -18.09
CA SER A 437 18.55 -0.45 -16.95
C SER A 437 18.94 0.72 -16.02
N ALA A 438 18.89 1.96 -16.54
CA ALA A 438 19.12 3.17 -15.77
C ALA A 438 18.08 3.37 -14.63
N SER A 439 16.83 2.96 -14.86
CA SER A 439 15.75 3.08 -13.85
C SER A 439 15.93 2.10 -12.68
N VAL A 440 16.34 0.88 -12.97
CA VAL A 440 16.60 -0.19 -11.99
C VAL A 440 17.82 0.15 -11.14
N GLN A 441 18.92 0.58 -11.78
CA GLN A 441 20.14 1.00 -11.09
C GLN A 441 19.87 2.20 -10.16
N ALA A 442 19.12 3.21 -10.63
CA ALA A 442 18.74 4.37 -9.82
C ALA A 442 17.90 4.00 -8.59
N HIS A 443 17.10 2.93 -8.67
CA HIS A 443 16.30 2.42 -7.55
C HIS A 443 17.16 1.71 -6.49
N TYR A 444 18.08 0.83 -6.89
CA TYR A 444 19.00 0.17 -5.96
C TYR A 444 19.93 1.17 -5.26
N GLU A 445 20.45 2.14 -6.00
CA GLU A 445 21.25 3.23 -5.42
C GLU A 445 20.44 4.09 -4.43
N TRP A 446 19.14 4.22 -4.63
CA TRP A 446 18.25 4.89 -3.67
C TRP A 446 18.04 4.06 -2.40
N LEU A 447 17.88 2.74 -2.51
CA LEU A 447 17.70 1.82 -1.37
C LEU A 447 18.90 1.83 -0.41
N ASP A 448 20.11 1.70 -0.94
CA ASP A 448 21.34 1.71 -0.14
C ASP A 448 21.55 3.03 0.62
N LYS A 449 21.03 4.12 0.07
CA LYS A 449 21.13 5.46 0.64
C LYS A 449 20.10 5.73 1.74
N VAL A 450 18.88 5.22 1.61
CA VAL A 450 17.77 5.48 2.56
C VAL A 450 17.82 4.56 3.78
N CYS A 451 18.32 3.34 3.62
CA CYS A 451 18.49 2.37 4.70
C CYS A 451 19.88 1.74 4.62
N PRO A 452 20.94 2.48 4.96
CA PRO A 452 22.29 1.96 4.88
C PRO A 452 22.39 0.71 5.74
N PRO A 453 23.22 -0.28 5.32
CA PRO A 453 23.42 -1.46 6.11
C PRO A 453 23.73 -1.12 7.57
N ARG A 454 22.94 -1.68 8.51
CA ARG A 454 23.48 -1.89 9.85
C ARG A 454 24.75 -2.70 9.65
N LYS A 455 25.91 -2.09 9.89
CA LYS A 455 27.18 -2.81 9.93
C LYS A 455 26.93 -3.98 10.86
N ALA A 456 27.07 -5.21 10.35
CA ALA A 456 26.94 -6.39 11.17
C ALA A 456 27.88 -6.19 12.35
N VAL A 457 27.31 -6.00 13.54
CA VAL A 457 28.08 -6.04 14.77
C VAL A 457 28.53 -7.48 14.83
N ARG A 458 29.76 -7.76 14.39
CA ARG A 458 30.41 -9.06 14.60
C ARG A 458 30.33 -9.30 16.11
N ARG A 459 29.43 -10.20 16.52
CA ARG A 459 29.44 -10.76 17.87
C ARG A 459 30.50 -11.83 17.93
#